data_AF-A0A7C5P677-F1
#
_entry.id   AF-A0A7C5P677-F1
#
_cell.length_a   1.000
_cell.length_b   1.000
_cell.length_c   1.000
_cell.angle_alpha   90.00
_cell.angle_beta   90.00
_cell.angle_gamma   90.00
#
_symmetry.space_group_name_H-M   'P 1'
#
loop_
_entity.id
_entity.type
_entity.pdbx_description
1 polymer ?
#
loop_
_entity_poly.entity_id
_entity_poly.type
_entity_poly.pdbx_seq_one_letter_code
_entity_poly.pdbx_strand_id
1 'polypeptide(L)'
;NILGGISLVLWSLTIIVAFKYVVFVLRADNDGEGGVFALYGLLSKKKFRLGAVVTTLLIFAAGLLYGDGIITPAISVISAVEGLKVVTAAFEPYILPLTITILTGLFLIQSKGTHKIGKIFGPIIIIWFLSIATLGLSQIIKNPQILSAFNPIYAIRFLLSHSIRDNLLILGSVMLVFTGGEAMYADMGHFGRKQSDFHGLVLFIQH
;
A
#
# COMPACT_ATOMS: atom_id res chain seq x y z
N ASN A 1 -16.05 -20.31 4.66
CA ASN A 1 -15.26 -20.66 3.45
C ASN A 1 -13.95 -19.88 3.41
N ILE A 2 -12.87 -20.40 4.01
CA ILE A 2 -11.56 -19.74 4.07
C ILE A 2 -10.98 -19.53 2.65
N LEU A 3 -11.09 -20.54 1.78
CA LEU A 3 -10.67 -20.46 0.37
C LEU A 3 -11.40 -19.35 -0.41
N GLY A 4 -12.67 -19.10 -0.10
CA GLY A 4 -13.46 -18.04 -0.73
C GLY A 4 -12.96 -16.65 -0.39
N GLY A 5 -12.66 -16.39 0.89
CA GLY A 5 -12.08 -15.13 1.35
C GLY A 5 -10.67 -14.88 0.78
N ILE A 6 -9.82 -15.91 0.76
CA ILE A 6 -8.46 -15.82 0.20
C ILE A 6 -8.52 -15.56 -1.31
N SER A 7 -9.38 -16.29 -2.03
CA SER A 7 -9.61 -16.09 -3.46
C SER A 7 -10.12 -14.67 -3.75
N LEU A 8 -11.03 -14.16 -2.91
CA LEU A 8 -11.55 -12.81 -3.03
C LEU A 8 -10.45 -11.76 -2.89
N VAL A 9 -9.63 -11.84 -1.84
CA VAL A 9 -8.50 -10.92 -1.64
C VAL A 9 -7.54 -10.98 -2.84
N LEU A 10 -7.16 -12.19 -3.28
CA LEU A 10 -6.23 -12.40 -4.39
C LEU A 10 -6.75 -11.79 -5.70
N TRP A 11 -8.00 -12.08 -6.05
CA TRP A 11 -8.60 -11.58 -7.29
C TRP A 11 -8.92 -10.10 -7.23
N SER A 12 -9.34 -9.57 -6.08
CA SER A 12 -9.50 -8.13 -5.93
C SER A 12 -8.15 -7.41 -6.04
N LEU A 13 -7.07 -7.90 -5.43
CA LEU A 13 -5.68 -7.42 -5.64
C LEU A 13 -5.28 -7.41 -7.11
N THR A 14 -5.47 -8.53 -7.78
CA THR A 14 -5.13 -8.68 -9.20
C THR A 14 -5.91 -7.69 -10.07
N ILE A 15 -7.23 -7.60 -9.88
CA ILE A 15 -8.11 -6.74 -10.68
C ILE A 15 -7.80 -5.26 -10.43
N ILE A 16 -7.65 -4.84 -9.17
CA ILE A 16 -7.40 -3.43 -8.85
C ILE A 16 -6.02 -3.00 -9.35
N VAL A 17 -4.99 -3.83 -9.18
CA VAL A 17 -3.65 -3.52 -9.70
C VAL A 17 -3.67 -3.50 -11.23
N ALA A 18 -4.29 -4.48 -11.88
CA ALA A 18 -4.41 -4.51 -13.34
C ALA A 18 -5.18 -3.28 -13.85
N PHE A 19 -6.29 -2.91 -13.20
CA PHE A 19 -7.06 -1.74 -13.57
C PHE A 19 -6.27 -0.45 -13.38
N LYS A 20 -5.62 -0.26 -12.22
CA LYS A 20 -4.77 0.92 -11.95
C LYS A 20 -3.62 1.00 -12.96
N TYR A 21 -2.97 -0.13 -13.27
CA TYR A 21 -1.89 -0.20 -14.26
C TYR A 21 -2.38 0.13 -15.68
N VAL A 22 -3.51 -0.44 -16.10
CA VAL A 22 -4.14 -0.14 -17.41
C VAL A 22 -4.52 1.33 -17.48
N VAL A 23 -5.14 1.89 -16.43
CA VAL A 23 -5.46 3.33 -16.36
C VAL A 23 -4.19 4.17 -16.40
N PHE A 24 -3.09 3.76 -15.74
CA PHE A 24 -1.80 4.46 -15.81
C PHE A 24 -1.24 4.47 -17.22
N VAL A 25 -1.11 3.30 -17.84
CA VAL A 25 -0.51 3.13 -19.17
C VAL A 25 -1.35 3.85 -20.21
N LEU A 26 -2.68 3.73 -20.15
CA LEU A 26 -3.59 4.39 -21.09
C LEU A 26 -3.71 5.90 -20.86
N ARG A 27 -3.50 6.41 -19.64
CA ARG A 27 -3.43 7.87 -19.37
C ARG A 27 -2.04 8.47 -19.55
N ALA A 28 -1.00 7.64 -19.66
CA ALA A 28 0.37 8.07 -19.95
C ALA A 28 0.64 8.26 -21.45
N ASP A 29 -0.35 8.02 -22.31
CA ASP A 29 -0.31 8.38 -23.73
C ASP A 29 -1.13 9.64 -23.98
N ASN A 30 -0.49 10.78 -23.77
CA ASN A 30 -0.90 12.06 -24.34
C ASN A 30 0.38 12.89 -24.57
N ASP A 31 1.01 12.69 -25.74
CA ASP A 31 2.09 13.53 -26.29
C ASP A 31 3.18 13.98 -25.28
N GLY A 32 3.69 13.05 -24.46
CA GLY A 32 4.90 13.28 -23.67
C GLY A 32 4.74 13.97 -22.30
N GLU A 33 3.53 14.26 -21.82
CA GLU A 33 3.30 14.70 -20.43
C GLU A 33 2.28 13.77 -19.74
N GLY A 34 2.76 12.88 -18.87
CA GLY A 34 1.94 11.82 -18.27
C GLY A 34 1.26 12.18 -16.94
N GLY A 35 -0.02 11.80 -16.83
CA GLY A 35 -0.69 11.53 -15.54
C GLY A 35 -1.39 12.70 -14.84
N VAL A 36 -1.91 12.43 -13.63
CA VAL A 36 -2.52 13.43 -12.74
C VAL A 36 -1.53 14.56 -12.40
N PHE A 37 -0.23 14.28 -12.44
CA PHE A 37 0.86 15.23 -12.28
C PHE A 37 0.98 16.24 -13.43
N ALA A 38 0.66 15.88 -14.68
CA ALA A 38 0.55 16.83 -15.78
C ALA A 38 -0.62 17.81 -15.57
N LEU A 39 -1.72 17.33 -14.98
CA LEU A 39 -2.83 18.21 -14.54
C LEU A 39 -2.39 19.17 -13.43
N TYR A 40 -1.64 18.70 -12.42
CA TYR A 40 -1.05 19.58 -11.38
C TYR A 40 -0.08 20.61 -11.99
N GLY A 41 0.74 20.21 -12.96
CA GLY A 41 1.65 21.12 -13.69
C GLY A 41 0.93 22.16 -14.55
N LEU A 42 -0.19 21.80 -15.19
CA LEU A 42 -1.04 22.71 -15.96
C LEU A 42 -1.86 23.65 -15.06
N LEU A 43 -2.29 23.18 -13.88
CA LEU A 43 -2.95 24.00 -12.85
C LEU A 43 -1.99 25.04 -12.25
N SER A 44 -0.70 24.73 -12.13
CA SER A 44 0.32 25.67 -11.66
C SER A 44 0.63 26.77 -12.70
N LYS A 45 0.52 26.46 -14.00
CA LYS A 45 0.88 27.39 -15.09
C LYS A 45 -0.24 28.36 -15.52
N LYS A 46 -1.52 28.08 -15.23
CA LYS A 46 -2.63 29.00 -15.54
C LYS A 46 -3.21 29.62 -14.27
N LYS A 47 -3.16 30.96 -14.17
CA LYS A 47 -3.97 31.76 -13.23
C LYS A 47 -5.45 31.66 -13.60
N PHE A 48 -6.05 30.48 -13.41
CA PHE A 48 -7.50 30.39 -13.39
C PHE A 48 -7.99 31.16 -12.15
N ARG A 49 -8.96 32.06 -12.33
CA ARG A 49 -9.82 32.50 -11.23
C ARG A 49 -10.67 31.30 -10.83
N LEU A 50 -10.06 30.38 -10.07
CA LEU A 50 -10.74 29.25 -9.45
C LEU A 50 -11.79 29.84 -8.53
N GLY A 51 -13.07 29.60 -8.86
CA GLY A 51 -14.19 30.06 -8.02
C GLY A 51 -14.02 29.53 -6.60
N ALA A 52 -14.57 30.25 -5.62
CA ALA A 52 -14.43 29.94 -4.20
C ALA A 52 -14.71 28.45 -3.87
N VAL A 53 -15.68 27.83 -4.56
CA VAL A 53 -16.00 26.41 -4.43
C VAL A 53 -14.83 25.49 -4.77
N VAL A 54 -14.12 25.75 -5.88
CA VAL A 54 -12.99 24.91 -6.31
C VAL A 54 -11.80 25.10 -5.37
N THR A 55 -11.53 26.33 -4.92
CA THR A 55 -10.46 26.60 -3.94
C THR A 55 -10.74 25.91 -2.61
N THR A 56 -11.98 25.95 -2.11
CA THR A 56 -12.36 25.23 -0.88
C THR A 56 -12.22 23.72 -1.03
N LEU A 57 -12.65 23.14 -2.17
CA LEU A 57 -12.46 21.73 -2.46
C LEU A 57 -10.97 21.33 -2.52
N LEU A 58 -10.12 22.20 -3.08
CA LEU A 58 -8.67 21.96 -3.13
C LEU A 58 -8.03 22.01 -1.73
N ILE A 59 -8.40 22.97 -0.89
CA ILE A 59 -7.91 23.04 0.50
C ILE A 59 -8.36 21.81 1.28
N PHE A 60 -9.62 21.39 1.11
CA PHE A 60 -10.15 20.20 1.74
C PHE A 60 -9.42 18.92 1.28
N ALA A 61 -9.20 18.77 -0.03
CA ALA A 61 -8.43 17.66 -0.58
C ALA A 61 -6.97 17.65 -0.08
N ALA A 62 -6.32 18.81 -0.03
CA ALA A 62 -4.96 18.92 0.51
C ALA A 62 -4.90 18.55 2.00
N GLY A 63 -5.89 18.95 2.79
CA GLY A 63 -6.02 18.56 4.20
C GLY A 63 -6.20 17.06 4.38
N LEU A 64 -7.03 16.41 3.55
CA LEU A 64 -7.20 14.95 3.56
C LEU A 64 -5.89 14.22 3.24
N LEU A 65 -5.15 14.66 2.21
CA LEU A 65 -3.86 14.08 1.83
C LEU A 65 -2.80 14.27 2.93
N TYR A 66 -2.78 15.44 3.57
CA TYR A 66 -1.87 15.70 4.69
C TYR A 66 -2.21 14.82 5.91
N GLY A 67 -3.50 14.63 6.19
CA GLY A 67 -3.97 13.71 7.22
C GLY A 67 -3.51 12.27 6.96
N ASP A 68 -3.69 11.77 5.74
CA ASP A 68 -3.28 10.42 5.34
C ASP A 68 -1.76 10.20 5.50
N GLY A 69 -0.96 11.21 5.10
CA GLY A 69 0.49 11.20 5.26
C GLY A 69 0.98 11.16 6.71
N ILE A 70 0.21 11.69 7.67
CA ILE A 70 0.52 11.64 9.10
C ILE A 70 0.02 10.34 9.74
N ILE A 71 -1.18 9.88 9.37
CA ILE A 71 -1.86 8.75 10.00
C ILE A 71 -1.18 7.43 9.63
N THR A 72 -0.76 7.26 8.37
CA THR A 72 -0.24 5.98 7.86
C THR A 72 1.02 5.49 8.59
N PRO A 73 2.07 6.30 8.81
CA PRO A 73 3.23 5.87 9.61
C PRO A 73 2.87 5.56 11.06
N ALA A 74 1.96 6.33 11.65
CA ALA A 74 1.54 6.14 13.04
C ALA A 74 0.81 4.80 13.22
N ILE A 75 -0.22 4.53 12.41
CA ILE A 75 -0.96 3.25 12.45
C ILE A 75 -0.03 2.08 12.16
N SER A 76 0.82 2.18 11.14
CA SER A 76 1.74 1.09 10.76
C SER A 76 2.70 0.70 11.88
N VAL A 77 3.30 1.68 12.57
CA VAL A 77 4.21 1.41 13.70
C VAL A 77 3.44 0.86 14.90
N ILE A 78 2.26 1.41 15.21
CA ILE A 78 1.41 0.89 16.30
C ILE A 78 1.05 -0.56 16.03
N SER A 79 0.55 -0.90 14.84
CA SER A 79 0.18 -2.27 14.48
C SER A 79 1.36 -3.25 14.51
N ALA A 80 2.57 -2.80 14.14
CA ALA A 80 3.77 -3.61 14.25
C ALA A 80 4.13 -3.90 15.72
N VAL A 81 4.04 -2.89 16.59
CA VAL A 81 4.33 -3.03 18.04
C VAL A 81 3.24 -3.84 18.74
N GLU A 82 1.98 -3.72 18.34
CA GLU A 82 0.89 -4.54 18.87
C GLU A 82 1.06 -6.04 18.61
N GLY A 83 1.83 -6.41 17.58
CA GLY A 83 2.22 -7.81 17.34
C GLY A 83 2.95 -8.45 18.54
N LEU A 84 3.61 -7.66 19.40
CA LEU A 84 4.26 -8.15 20.63
C LEU A 84 3.25 -8.70 21.66
N LYS A 85 1.98 -8.24 21.63
CA LYS A 85 0.91 -8.75 22.50
C LYS A 85 0.65 -10.23 22.29
N VAL A 86 0.87 -10.73 21.07
CA VAL A 86 0.67 -12.15 20.71
C VAL A 86 1.65 -13.06 21.46
N VAL A 87 2.81 -12.54 21.87
CA VAL A 87 3.84 -13.29 22.62
C VAL A 87 3.60 -13.17 24.13
N THR A 88 3.30 -11.97 24.64
CA THR A 88 2.91 -11.77 26.04
C THR A 88 2.13 -10.47 26.25
N ALA A 89 1.03 -10.56 27.01
CA ALA A 89 0.23 -9.41 27.41
C ALA A 89 0.97 -8.44 28.36
N ALA A 90 2.11 -8.85 28.93
CA ALA A 90 2.92 -8.00 29.80
C ALA A 90 3.46 -6.74 29.08
N PHE A 91 3.53 -6.74 27.75
CA PHE A 91 3.97 -5.59 26.97
C PHE A 91 2.90 -4.54 26.71
N GLU A 92 1.62 -4.79 27.06
CA GLU A 92 0.52 -3.84 26.78
C GLU A 92 0.78 -2.39 27.23
N PRO A 93 1.26 -2.13 28.46
CA PRO A 93 1.53 -0.77 28.92
C PRO A 93 2.67 -0.08 28.16
N TYR A 94 3.54 -0.86 27.51
CA TYR A 94 4.74 -0.36 26.82
C TYR A 94 4.51 -0.08 25.33
N ILE A 95 3.38 -0.49 24.75
CA ILE A 95 3.11 -0.33 23.32
C ILE A 95 3.10 1.14 22.91
N LEU A 96 2.37 1.97 23.65
CA LEU A 96 2.25 3.39 23.33
C LEU A 96 3.59 4.14 23.52
N PRO A 97 4.30 4.02 24.66
CA PRO A 97 5.63 4.64 24.82
C PRO A 97 6.64 4.17 23.77
N LEU A 98 6.65 2.88 23.44
CA LEU A 98 7.58 2.33 22.45
C LEU A 98 7.27 2.85 21.05
N THR A 99 6.00 2.93 20.67
CA THR A 99 5.58 3.49 19.37
C THR A 99 6.03 4.95 19.24
N ILE A 100 5.78 5.78 20.26
CA ILE A 100 6.21 7.19 20.25
C ILE A 100 7.73 7.27 20.10
N THR A 101 8.47 6.44 20.85
CA THR A 101 9.93 6.38 20.80
C THR A 101 10.43 6.00 19.40
N ILE A 102 9.84 4.97 18.77
CA ILE A 102 10.19 4.53 17.42
C ILE A 102 9.89 5.63 16.40
N LEU A 103 8.70 6.25 16.44
CA LEU A 103 8.32 7.31 15.52
C LEU A 103 9.25 8.52 15.66
N THR A 104 9.50 8.99 16.88
CA THR A 104 10.44 10.09 17.13
C THR A 104 11.84 9.74 16.60
N GLY A 105 12.34 8.54 16.89
CA GLY A 105 13.62 8.06 16.38
C GLY A 105 13.69 8.04 14.85
N LEU A 106 12.67 7.48 14.19
CA LEU A 106 12.58 7.42 12.74
C LEU A 106 12.57 8.81 12.12
N PHE A 107 11.72 9.73 12.59
CA PHE A 107 11.65 11.10 12.06
C PHE A 107 12.95 11.89 12.32
N LEU A 108 13.60 11.70 13.46
CA LEU A 108 14.91 12.31 13.75
C LEU A 108 15.99 11.82 12.78
N ILE A 109 16.00 10.53 12.45
CA ILE A 109 16.98 9.96 11.52
C ILE A 109 16.66 10.38 10.07
N GLN A 110 15.39 10.46 9.68
CA GLN A 110 14.94 10.92 8.36
C GLN A 110 15.40 12.35 8.05
N SER A 111 15.50 13.23 9.05
CA SER A 111 16.03 14.58 8.88
C SER A 111 17.48 14.64 8.37
N LYS A 112 18.25 13.54 8.49
CA LYS A 112 19.65 13.44 8.07
C LYS A 112 19.84 12.88 6.65
N GLY A 113 18.74 12.64 5.92
CA GLY A 113 18.72 12.21 4.53
C GLY A 113 18.24 10.77 4.33
N THR A 114 17.23 10.61 3.47
CA THR A 114 16.57 9.33 3.14
C THR A 114 17.51 8.30 2.51
N HIS A 115 18.52 8.75 1.77
CA HIS A 115 19.47 7.86 1.08
C HIS A 115 20.28 6.95 2.04
N LYS A 116 20.60 7.41 3.26
CA LYS A 116 21.31 6.59 4.25
C LYS A 116 20.41 5.56 4.91
N ILE A 117 19.13 5.87 5.03
CA ILE A 117 18.10 4.99 5.62
C ILE A 117 17.83 3.84 4.66
N GLY A 118 17.64 4.12 3.37
CA GLY A 118 17.41 3.10 2.35
C GLY A 118 18.49 2.00 2.31
N LYS A 119 19.75 2.34 2.55
CA LYS A 119 20.84 1.34 2.61
C LYS A 119 20.71 0.36 3.79
N ILE A 120 20.09 0.78 4.89
CA ILE A 120 19.86 -0.06 6.08
C ILE A 120 18.57 -0.86 5.92
N PHE A 121 17.51 -0.23 5.39
CA PHE A 121 16.22 -0.88 5.19
C PHE A 121 16.27 -1.94 4.06
N GLY A 122 17.12 -1.72 3.05
CA GLY A 122 17.52 -2.68 2.02
C GLY A 122 17.61 -4.13 2.50
N PRO A 123 18.68 -4.47 3.25
CA PRO A 123 18.87 -5.81 3.79
C PRO A 123 17.74 -6.30 4.70
N ILE A 124 17.15 -5.41 5.51
CA ILE A 124 16.08 -5.77 6.45
C ILE A 124 14.84 -6.27 5.69
N ILE A 125 14.47 -5.57 4.62
CA ILE A 125 13.34 -5.96 3.76
C ILE A 125 13.61 -7.29 3.07
N ILE A 126 14.85 -7.55 2.61
CA ILE A 126 15.22 -8.85 2.04
C ILE A 126 15.07 -9.97 3.07
N ILE A 127 15.58 -9.79 4.28
CA ILE A 127 15.44 -10.77 5.36
C ILE A 127 13.96 -11.02 5.67
N TRP A 128 13.16 -9.96 5.72
CA TRP A 128 11.72 -10.04 5.94
C TRP A 128 11.01 -10.81 4.81
N PHE A 129 11.31 -10.50 3.54
CA PHE A 129 10.75 -11.21 2.39
C PHE A 129 11.13 -12.69 2.38
N LEU A 130 12.38 -13.02 2.71
CA LEU A 130 12.81 -14.41 2.84
C LEU A 130 12.09 -15.12 3.99
N SER A 131 11.84 -14.43 5.09
CA SER A 131 11.12 -14.97 6.24
C SER A 131 9.67 -15.29 5.89
N ILE A 132 8.94 -14.37 5.25
CA ILE A 132 7.57 -14.65 4.81
C ILE A 132 7.52 -15.69 3.69
N ALA A 133 8.50 -15.73 2.78
CA ALA A 133 8.55 -16.71 1.70
C ALA A 133 8.78 -18.13 2.23
N THR A 134 9.71 -18.31 3.16
CA THR A 134 10.01 -19.61 3.78
C THR A 134 8.83 -20.11 4.63
N LEU A 135 8.23 -19.25 5.46
CA LEU A 135 7.05 -19.60 6.24
C LEU A 135 5.83 -19.87 5.36
N GLY A 136 5.61 -19.05 4.33
CA GLY A 136 4.54 -19.22 3.36
C GLY A 136 4.66 -20.53 2.58
N LEU A 137 5.86 -20.85 2.09
CA LEU A 137 6.11 -22.10 1.37
C LEU A 137 5.88 -23.32 2.28
N SER A 138 6.32 -23.26 3.54
CA SER A 138 6.06 -24.30 4.54
C SER A 138 4.56 -24.55 4.73
N GLN A 139 3.74 -23.50 4.74
CA GLN A 139 2.28 -23.62 4.87
C GLN A 139 1.61 -24.15 3.59
N ILE A 140 2.09 -23.75 2.41
CA ILE A 140 1.58 -24.25 1.12
C ILE A 140 1.83 -25.76 0.99
N ILE A 141 3.01 -26.25 1.39
CA ILE A 141 3.34 -27.68 1.37
C ILE A 141 2.42 -28.46 2.31
N LYS A 142 2.13 -27.93 3.50
CA LYS A 142 1.21 -28.58 4.47
C LYS A 142 -0.24 -28.58 4.00
N ASN A 143 -0.66 -27.53 3.28
CA ASN A 143 -2.05 -27.33 2.86
C ASN A 143 -2.13 -27.01 1.36
N PRO A 144 -1.86 -27.98 0.47
CA PRO A 144 -1.83 -27.74 -0.98
C PRO A 144 -3.18 -27.29 -1.54
N GLN A 145 -4.28 -27.59 -0.83
CA GLN A 145 -5.62 -27.11 -1.16
C GLN A 145 -5.74 -25.58 -1.22
N ILE A 146 -4.82 -24.84 -0.59
CA ILE A 146 -4.77 -23.38 -0.65
C ILE A 146 -4.60 -22.86 -2.08
N LEU A 147 -3.92 -23.63 -2.95
CA LEU A 147 -3.72 -23.28 -4.35
C LEU A 147 -5.04 -23.24 -5.14
N SER A 148 -6.09 -23.92 -4.67
CA SER A 148 -7.42 -23.80 -5.26
C SER A 148 -8.00 -22.38 -5.14
N ALA A 149 -7.50 -21.55 -4.21
CA ALA A 149 -7.92 -20.15 -4.07
C ALA A 149 -7.59 -19.30 -5.30
N PHE A 150 -6.64 -19.71 -6.16
CA PHE A 150 -6.39 -19.06 -7.44
C PHE A 150 -7.57 -19.16 -8.40
N ASN A 151 -8.50 -20.11 -8.22
CA ASN A 151 -9.68 -20.19 -9.05
C ASN A 151 -10.71 -19.11 -8.60
N PRO A 152 -11.08 -18.14 -9.47
CA PRO A 152 -11.97 -17.03 -9.12
C PRO A 152 -13.39 -17.49 -8.75
N ILE A 153 -13.76 -18.73 -9.09
CA ILE A 153 -15.07 -19.27 -8.76
C ILE A 153 -15.29 -19.35 -7.25
N TYR A 154 -14.21 -19.51 -6.46
CA TYR A 154 -14.31 -19.50 -5.00
C TYR A 154 -14.68 -18.11 -4.46
N ALA A 155 -14.11 -17.04 -5.04
CA ALA A 155 -14.48 -15.66 -4.70
C ALA A 155 -15.93 -15.36 -5.08
N ILE A 156 -16.35 -15.73 -6.30
CA ILE A 156 -17.72 -15.48 -6.77
C ILE A 156 -18.73 -16.24 -5.92
N ARG A 157 -18.52 -17.54 -5.68
CA ARG A 157 -19.40 -18.33 -4.80
C ARG A 157 -19.44 -17.79 -3.38
N PHE A 158 -18.32 -17.27 -2.89
CA PHE A 158 -18.24 -16.66 -1.57
C PHE A 158 -19.06 -15.38 -1.46
N LEU A 159 -19.03 -14.51 -2.47
CA LEU A 159 -19.87 -13.31 -2.51
C LEU A 159 -21.36 -13.68 -2.66
N LEU A 160 -21.68 -14.65 -3.51
CA LEU A 160 -23.07 -15.09 -3.72
C LEU A 160 -23.66 -15.81 -2.50
N SER A 161 -22.83 -16.36 -1.60
CA SER A 161 -23.29 -17.06 -0.39
C SER A 161 -23.58 -16.13 0.80
N HIS A 162 -23.25 -14.83 0.71
CA HIS A 162 -23.45 -13.86 1.79
C HIS A 162 -24.49 -12.81 1.41
N SER A 163 -25.10 -12.18 2.42
CA SER A 163 -26.02 -11.07 2.21
C SER A 163 -25.29 -9.85 1.62
N ILE A 164 -26.02 -8.99 0.92
CA ILE A 164 -25.46 -7.77 0.31
C ILE A 164 -24.78 -6.85 1.35
N ARG A 165 -25.29 -6.82 2.58
CA ARG A 165 -24.72 -6.02 3.67
C ARG A 165 -23.36 -6.56 4.11
N ASP A 166 -23.26 -7.87 4.30
CA ASP A 166 -22.02 -8.53 4.73
C ASP A 166 -20.96 -8.45 3.64
N ASN A 167 -21.37 -8.64 2.38
CA ASN A 167 -20.49 -8.45 1.23
C ASN A 167 -19.90 -7.04 1.17
N LEU A 168 -20.66 -6.00 1.51
CA LEU A 168 -20.15 -4.63 1.52
C LEU A 168 -19.08 -4.43 2.60
N LEU A 169 -19.25 -5.02 3.78
CA LEU A 169 -18.26 -4.97 4.86
C LEU A 169 -16.99 -5.76 4.52
N ILE A 170 -17.16 -6.93 3.92
CA ILE A 170 -16.05 -7.77 3.47
C ILE A 170 -15.26 -7.04 2.37
N LEU A 171 -15.95 -6.50 1.36
CA LEU A 171 -15.31 -5.72 0.30
C LEU A 171 -14.61 -4.48 0.86
N GLY A 172 -15.20 -3.80 1.85
CA GLY A 172 -14.54 -2.71 2.58
C GLY A 172 -13.25 -3.15 3.28
N SER A 173 -13.25 -4.32 3.90
CA SER A 173 -12.05 -4.90 4.53
C SER A 173 -10.98 -5.27 3.51
N VAL A 174 -11.38 -5.85 2.38
CA VAL A 174 -10.48 -6.11 1.25
C VAL A 174 -9.94 -4.79 0.71
N MET A 175 -10.75 -3.73 0.66
CA MET A 175 -10.35 -2.40 0.21
C MET A 175 -9.21 -1.78 1.05
N LEU A 176 -9.15 -2.08 2.34
CA LEU A 176 -8.05 -1.63 3.21
C LEU A 176 -6.70 -2.30 2.89
N VAL A 177 -6.70 -3.47 2.25
CA VAL A 177 -5.45 -4.15 1.86
C VAL A 177 -4.74 -3.39 0.72
N PHE A 178 -5.48 -2.65 -0.12
CA PHE A 178 -4.89 -1.93 -1.26
C PHE A 178 -4.23 -0.60 -0.91
N THR A 179 -4.54 0.00 0.24
CA THR A 179 -4.02 1.32 0.60
C THR A 179 -2.49 1.32 0.65
N GLY A 180 -1.87 0.20 1.05
CA GLY A 180 -0.41 0.02 0.98
C GLY A 180 0.17 -0.01 -0.44
N GLY A 181 -0.61 -0.36 -1.45
CA GLY A 181 -0.19 -0.38 -2.86
C GLY A 181 -0.14 1.00 -3.52
N GLU A 182 -0.79 2.03 -2.93
CA GLU A 182 -0.78 3.39 -3.47
C GLU A 182 0.58 4.07 -3.29
N ALA A 183 1.26 3.81 -2.17
CA ALA A 183 2.62 4.25 -1.93
C ALA A 183 3.61 3.66 -2.95
N MET A 184 3.50 2.36 -3.25
CA MET A 184 4.33 1.71 -4.28
C MET A 184 4.15 2.34 -5.66
N TYR A 185 2.92 2.72 -6.01
CA TYR A 185 2.61 3.28 -7.32
C TYR A 185 3.01 4.76 -7.46
N ALA A 186 2.87 5.55 -6.39
CA ALA A 186 3.36 6.93 -6.36
C ALA A 186 4.87 7.00 -6.63
N ASP A 187 5.62 6.03 -6.12
CA ASP A 187 7.06 5.93 -6.34
C ASP A 187 7.42 5.44 -7.76
N MET A 188 6.64 4.52 -8.35
CA MET A 188 6.79 4.12 -9.75
C MET A 188 6.59 5.26 -10.76
N GLY A 189 5.85 6.32 -10.40
CA GLY A 189 5.71 7.53 -11.22
C GLY A 189 7.02 8.33 -11.39
N HIS A 190 8.00 8.12 -10.51
CA HIS A 190 9.34 8.72 -10.61
C HIS A 190 10.26 7.94 -11.58
N PHE A 191 9.97 6.66 -11.81
CA PHE A 191 10.71 5.80 -12.71
C PHE A 191 10.09 5.88 -14.11
N GLY A 192 10.70 6.70 -14.97
CA GLY A 192 10.31 6.82 -16.37
C GLY A 192 10.28 5.48 -17.12
N ARG A 193 9.51 5.44 -18.21
CA ARG A 193 9.11 4.32 -19.11
C ARG A 193 10.18 3.30 -19.54
N LYS A 194 11.43 3.36 -19.09
CA LYS A 194 12.50 2.41 -19.46
C LYS A 194 13.42 2.12 -18.27
N GLN A 195 13.14 1.05 -17.54
CA GLN A 195 14.19 0.21 -16.94
C GLN A 195 13.60 -1.16 -16.59
N SER A 196 13.57 -2.02 -17.61
CA SER A 196 13.58 -3.47 -17.45
C SER A 196 15.01 -3.88 -17.06
N ASP A 197 15.42 -3.62 -15.83
CA ASP A 197 16.66 -4.18 -15.31
C ASP A 197 16.50 -4.48 -13.82
N PHE A 198 17.09 -5.60 -13.42
CA PHE A 198 17.13 -6.13 -12.05
C PHE A 198 17.59 -5.10 -11.00
N HIS A 199 18.21 -3.99 -11.43
CA HIS A 199 18.56 -2.80 -10.63
C HIS A 199 17.35 -2.02 -10.09
N GLY A 200 16.21 -2.02 -10.78
CA GLY A 200 15.00 -1.34 -10.31
C GLY A 200 14.46 -1.96 -9.00
N LEU A 201 14.62 -3.28 -8.84
CA LEU A 201 14.23 -3.98 -7.61
C LEU A 201 15.17 -3.65 -6.44
N VAL A 202 16.43 -3.27 -6.70
CA VAL A 202 17.39 -2.88 -5.65
C VAL A 202 17.18 -1.42 -5.24
N LEU A 203 16.78 -0.55 -6.17
CA LEU A 203 16.43 0.85 -5.88
C LEU A 203 15.08 0.99 -5.15
N PHE A 204 14.12 0.10 -5.42
CA PHE A 204 12.82 0.03 -4.73
C PHE A 204 12.92 -0.29 -3.23
N ILE A 205 14.05 -0.83 -2.77
CA ILE A 205 14.30 -1.10 -1.35
C ILE A 205 15.14 0.04 -0.71
N GLN A 206 15.56 1.04 -1.50
CA GLN A 206 16.38 2.17 -1.04
C GLN A 206 15.62 3.49 -0.87
N HIS A 207 14.32 3.54 -1.16
CA HIS A 207 13.42 4.65 -0.84
C HIS A 207 12.27 4.16 0.03
#